data_AF-A0A932ZFW3-F1
#
_entry.id   AF-A0A932ZFW3-F1
#
_cell.length_a   1.000
_cell.length_b   1.000
_cell.length_c   1.000
_cell.angle_alpha   90.00
_cell.angle_beta   90.00
_cell.angle_gamma   90.00
#
_symmetry.space_group_name_H-M   'P 1'
#
loop_
_entity.id
_entity.type
_entity.pdbx_description
1 polymer ?
#
loop_
_entity_poly.entity_id
_entity_poly.type
_entity_poly.pdbx_seq_one_letter_code
_entity_poly.pdbx_strand_id
1 'polypeptide(L)' 'MSRGFLIGCDDVNATRRLVIYSGQGAFSLGHGVEAMGLLDAVKLLRTEEPR' A
#
# COMPACT_ATOMS: atom_id res chain seq x y z
N MET A 1 -10.66 -2.51 -8.03
CA MET A 1 -10.56 -2.31 -6.56
C MET A 1 -11.92 -2.39 -5.92
N SER A 2 -12.03 -2.92 -4.70
CA SER A 2 -13.30 -2.98 -3.97
C SER A 2 -13.55 -1.68 -3.18
N ARG A 3 -14.82 -1.26 -3.06
CA ARG A 3 -15.19 -0.11 -2.22
C ARG A 3 -14.80 -0.30 -0.74
N GLY A 4 -14.86 -1.54 -0.25
CA GLY A 4 -14.54 -1.86 1.14
C GLY A 4 -13.09 -1.53 1.51
N PHE A 5 -12.14 -1.68 0.58
CA PHE A 5 -10.75 -1.29 0.81
C PHE A 5 -10.62 0.22 1.03
N LEU A 6 -11.24 1.04 0.16
CA LEU A 6 -11.17 2.49 0.27
C LEU A 6 -11.83 2.99 1.56
N ILE A 7 -13.03 2.49 1.87
CA ILE A 7 -13.76 2.84 3.10
C ILE A 7 -12.95 2.47 4.34
N GLY A 8 -12.40 1.25 4.40
CA GLY A 8 -11.59 0.83 5.54
C GLY A 8 -10.33 1.67 5.71
N CYS A 9 -9.70 2.11 4.61
CA CYS A 9 -8.58 3.06 4.67
C CYS A 9 -8.99 4.44 5.19
N ASP A 10 -10.17 4.93 4.82
CA ASP A 10 -10.71 6.20 5.30
C ASP A 10 -11.03 6.12 6.81
N ASP A 11 -11.63 5.01 7.27
CA ASP A 11 -12.02 4.81 8.68
C ASP A 11 -10.83 4.84 9.64
N VAL A 12 -9.68 4.31 9.23
CA VAL A 12 -8.44 4.31 10.04
C VAL A 12 -7.53 5.51 9.74
N ASN A 13 -7.99 6.43 8.89
CA ASN A 13 -7.22 7.58 8.41
C ASN A 13 -5.82 7.18 7.89
N ALA A 14 -5.78 6.14 7.05
CA ALA A 14 -4.54 5.58 6.54
C ALA A 14 -3.73 6.63 5.76
N THR A 15 -2.49 6.87 6.17
CA THR A 15 -1.57 7.82 5.52
C THR A 15 -1.06 7.32 4.18
N ARG A 16 -1.09 5.99 3.96
CA ARG A 16 -0.69 5.33 2.71
C ARG A 16 -1.63 4.17 2.42
N ARG A 17 -1.98 3.99 1.15
CA ARG A 17 -2.88 2.93 0.67
C ARG A 17 -2.11 2.05 -0.31
N LEU A 18 -1.73 0.86 0.12
CA LEU A 18 -0.89 -0.05 -0.64
C LEU A 18 -1.64 -1.35 -0.95
N VAL A 19 -1.52 -1.84 -2.19
CA VAL A 19 -1.93 -3.19 -2.58
C VAL A 19 -0.68 -4.00 -2.89
N ILE A 20 -0.44 -5.03 -2.08
CA ILE A 20 0.73 -5.88 -2.24
C ILE A 20 0.43 -7.05 -3.17
N TYR A 21 1.28 -7.25 -4.18
CA TYR A 21 1.15 -8.33 -5.15
C TYR A 21 2.47 -9.11 -5.33
N SER A 22 2.38 -10.30 -5.94
CA SER A 22 3.51 -11.23 -6.09
C SER A 22 4.52 -10.85 -7.18
N GLY A 23 4.23 -9.83 -7.98
CA GLY A 23 5.14 -9.34 -9.01
C GLY A 23 6.19 -8.37 -8.48
N GLN A 24 6.75 -7.57 -9.39
CA GLN A 24 7.82 -6.62 -9.10
C GLN A 24 7.42 -5.21 -9.53
N GLY A 25 7.97 -4.21 -8.85
CA GLY A 25 7.75 -2.80 -9.15
C GLY A 25 6.59 -2.18 -8.38
N ALA A 26 6.41 -0.87 -8.59
CA ALA A 26 5.32 -0.09 -8.04
C ALA A 26 4.65 0.74 -9.12
N PHE A 27 3.32 0.85 -9.05
CA PHE A 27 2.54 1.67 -9.98
C PHE A 27 1.25 2.16 -9.35
N SER A 28 0.80 3.34 -9.77
CA SER A 28 -0.46 3.89 -9.30
C SER A 28 -1.65 3.11 -9.84
N LEU A 29 -2.59 2.78 -8.95
CA LEU A 29 -3.89 2.20 -9.29
C LEU A 29 -5.02 3.26 -9.28
N GLY A 30 -4.67 4.54 -9.07
CA GLY A 30 -5.62 5.64 -8.91
C GLY A 30 -6.12 5.81 -7.46
N HIS A 31 -6.83 6.91 -7.19
CA HIS A 31 -7.42 7.22 -5.88
C HIS A 31 -6.43 7.21 -4.69
N GLY A 32 -5.17 7.57 -4.95
CA GLY A 32 -4.11 7.56 -3.95
C GLY A 32 -3.66 6.16 -3.52
N VAL A 33 -4.02 5.13 -4.29
CA VAL A 33 -3.61 3.74 -4.03
C VAL A 33 -2.47 3.34 -4.96
N GLU A 34 -1.44 2.72 -4.38
CA GLU A 34 -0.26 2.23 -5.08
C GLU A 34 -0.22 0.69 -5.01
N ALA A 35 -0.01 0.05 -6.16
CA ALA A 35 0.38 -1.35 -6.21
C ALA A 35 1.87 -1.45 -5.93
N MET A 36 2.30 -2.40 -5.11
CA MET A 36 3.72 -2.63 -4.83
C MET A 36 4.03 -4.13 -4.74
N GLY A 37 5.15 -4.54 -5.32
CA GLY A 37 5.66 -5.89 -5.17
C GLY A 37 6.01 -6.21 -3.72
N LEU A 38 5.79 -7.46 -3.30
CA LEU A 38 6.01 -7.89 -1.91
C LEU A 38 7.41 -7.53 -1.37
N LEU A 39 8.45 -7.76 -2.17
CA LEU A 39 9.82 -7.50 -1.75
C LEU A 39 10.06 -6.00 -1.48
N ASP A 40 9.49 -5.13 -2.31
CA ASP A 40 9.65 -3.69 -2.16
C ASP A 40 8.86 -3.16 -0.96
N ALA A 41 7.68 -3.72 -0.69
CA ALA A 41 6.93 -3.42 0.52
C ALA A 41 7.66 -3.82 1.81
N VAL A 42 8.33 -4.97 1.82
CA VAL A 42 9.14 -5.39 2.97
C VAL A 42 10.31 -4.44 3.21
N LYS A 43 11.02 -4.02 2.15
CA LYS A 43 12.13 -3.04 2.26
C LYS A 43 11.64 -1.71 2.82
N LEU A 44 10.50 -1.24 2.31
CA LEU A 44 9.85 -0.01 2.74
C LEU A 44 9.52 -0.06 4.24
N LEU A 45 8.82 -1.10 4.69
CA LEU A 45 8.42 -1.23 6.09
C LEU A 45 9.60 -1.30 7.05
N ARG A 46 10.68 -2.00 6.68
CA ARG A 46 11.93 -2.05 7.46
C ARG A 46 12.65 -0.71 7.58
N THR A 47 12.43 0.19 6.62
CA THR A 47 13.03 1.53 6.64
C THR A 47 12.22 2.49 7.50
N GLU A 48 10.91 2.24 7.64
CA GLU A 48 9.98 3.06 8.43
C GLU A 48 9.75 2.53 9.85
N GLU A 49 10.46 1.48 10.30
CA GLU A 49 10.43 1.05 11.70
C GLU A 49 10.99 2.17 12.61
N PRO A 50 10.19 2.71 13.55
CA PRO A 50 10.72 3.66 14.51
C PRO A 50 11.69 2.91 15.42
N ARG A 51 12.89 3.47 15.58
CA ARG A 51 13.95 2.96 16.43
C ARG A 51 13.60 3.05 17.91
#